data_AF-A0A7W8BGD5-F1
#
_entry.id   AF-A0A7W8BGD5-F1
#
_cell.length_a   1.000
_cell.length_b   1.000
_cell.length_c   1.000
_cell.angle_alpha   90.00
_cell.angle_beta   90.00
_cell.angle_gamma   90.00
#
_symmetry.space_group_name_H-M   'P 1'
#
loop_
_entity.id
_entity.type
_entity.pdbx_description
1 polymer ?
#
loop_
_entity_poly.entity_id
_entity_poly.type
_entity_poly.pdbx_seq_one_letter_code
_entity_poly.pdbx_strand_id
1 'polypeptide(L)'
;MSTLVKLAVAAGRSGQRGEAARLIHRAEQAADASAGYARVLELAEVAEGLHHTGRPAEGDELLRRVLHESRTLADPGERSEGLERVAEVFGRIGKPDGAAESAREIPDLAGTADSPSRRRWDTYAAAGALLAAGDIDVALGLEDGLPEDEADEFLTSVVKKLVDAGDLAAAELIINRQEEDERALGYLAAGAATTGDVARVAALLEEISTPVRREAATPAVVKALCRVGARTAARALADTLTMPEHRVKALAAIAQPLGPCPQGRLVLVEALRWGPWEQVPEEIAGVVPEHMSLLAGLVPAEGYGPRSKIIRPWITVG
;
A
#
# COMPACT_ATOMS: atom_id res chain seq x y z
N MET A 1 5.12 2.45 13.93
CA MET A 1 5.41 1.10 13.42
C MET A 1 5.52 1.06 11.88
N SER A 2 4.50 1.45 11.09
CA SER A 2 4.53 1.42 9.61
C SER A 2 5.80 1.99 8.92
N THR A 3 6.36 3.11 9.40
CA THR A 3 7.60 3.68 8.84
C THR A 3 8.81 2.76 9.01
N LEU A 4 8.92 2.02 10.13
CA LEU A 4 10.01 1.08 10.38
C LEU A 4 9.97 -0.08 9.36
N VAL A 5 8.78 -0.65 9.12
CA VAL A 5 8.60 -1.71 8.13
C VAL A 5 8.93 -1.21 6.72
N LYS A 6 8.43 -0.03 6.31
CA LYS A 6 8.76 0.56 4.99
C LYS A 6 10.26 0.77 4.80
N LEU A 7 10.96 1.30 5.82
CA LEU A 7 12.40 1.43 5.79
C LEU A 7 13.11 0.07 5.75
N ALA A 8 12.60 -0.93 6.48
CA ALA A 8 13.16 -2.26 6.46
C ALA A 8 13.08 -2.89 5.07
N VAL A 9 11.91 -2.78 4.41
CA VAL A 9 11.70 -3.24 3.03
C VAL A 9 12.64 -2.52 2.07
N ALA A 10 12.74 -1.20 2.18
CA ALA A 10 13.64 -0.39 1.35
C ALA A 10 15.13 -0.77 1.56
N ALA A 11 15.55 -0.97 2.81
CA ALA A 11 16.89 -1.47 3.15
C ALA A 11 17.12 -2.90 2.60
N GLY A 12 16.14 -3.78 2.71
CA GLY A 12 16.20 -5.15 2.21
C GLY A 12 16.38 -5.21 0.70
N ARG A 13 15.56 -4.44 -0.05
CA ARG A 13 15.63 -4.32 -1.52
C ARG A 13 16.95 -3.71 -2.01
N SER A 14 17.58 -2.85 -1.23
CA SER A 14 18.90 -2.28 -1.52
C SER A 14 20.08 -3.16 -1.05
N GLY A 15 19.82 -4.38 -0.56
CA GLY A 15 20.85 -5.33 -0.14
C GLY A 15 21.37 -5.13 1.29
N GLN A 16 20.85 -4.15 2.04
CA GLN A 16 21.25 -3.85 3.42
C GLN A 16 20.53 -4.76 4.42
N ARG A 17 20.78 -6.07 4.32
CA ARG A 17 20.09 -7.10 5.12
C ARG A 17 20.20 -6.89 6.63
N GLY A 18 21.36 -6.45 7.11
CA GLY A 18 21.57 -6.18 8.54
C GLY A 18 20.73 -5.01 9.06
N GLU A 19 20.60 -3.94 8.28
CA GLU A 19 19.76 -2.79 8.63
C GLU A 19 18.28 -3.15 8.57
N ALA A 20 17.86 -3.87 7.51
CA ALA A 20 16.51 -4.40 7.40
C ALA A 20 16.13 -5.26 8.62
N ALA A 21 17.02 -6.16 9.05
CA ALA A 21 16.77 -7.01 10.22
C ALA A 21 16.64 -6.18 11.53
N ARG A 22 17.49 -5.17 11.72
CA ARG A 22 17.39 -4.26 12.88
C ARG A 22 16.08 -3.49 12.89
N LEU A 23 15.64 -2.98 11.75
CA LEU A 23 14.39 -2.23 11.61
C LEU A 23 13.16 -3.11 11.84
N ILE A 24 13.15 -4.34 11.32
CA ILE A 24 12.11 -5.33 11.62
C ILE A 24 12.07 -5.63 13.11
N HIS A 25 13.22 -5.85 13.76
CA HIS A 25 13.25 -6.12 15.19
C HIS A 25 12.71 -4.94 16.03
N ARG A 26 13.04 -3.69 15.64
CA ARG A 26 12.44 -2.51 16.27
C ARG A 26 10.93 -2.43 16.04
N ALA A 27 10.44 -2.82 14.87
CA ALA A 27 9.01 -2.86 14.58
C ALA A 27 8.28 -3.93 15.40
N GLU A 28 8.90 -5.11 15.57
CA GLU A 28 8.39 -6.18 16.41
C GLU A 28 8.32 -5.77 17.88
N GLN A 29 9.37 -5.14 18.43
CA GLN A 29 9.34 -4.62 19.80
C GLN A 29 8.22 -3.59 20.01
N ALA A 30 7.96 -2.73 19.02
CA ALA A 30 6.86 -1.77 19.09
C ALA A 30 5.50 -2.47 19.07
N ALA A 31 5.34 -3.47 18.19
CA ALA A 31 4.13 -4.30 18.15
C ALA A 31 3.93 -5.09 19.45
N ASP A 32 5.03 -5.55 20.06
CA ASP A 32 5.00 -6.30 21.30
C ASP A 32 4.54 -5.47 22.51
N ALA A 33 4.68 -4.14 22.44
CA ALA A 33 4.18 -3.21 23.46
C ALA A 33 2.66 -2.95 23.33
N SER A 34 2.04 -3.32 22.21
CA SER A 34 0.60 -3.21 21.99
C SER A 34 -0.15 -4.44 22.50
N ALA A 35 -1.47 -4.30 22.64
CA ALA A 35 -2.38 -5.36 23.09
C ALA A 35 -3.63 -5.45 22.22
N GLY A 36 -4.32 -6.60 22.28
CA GLY A 36 -5.60 -6.83 21.60
C GLY A 36 -5.51 -6.67 20.08
N TYR A 37 -6.56 -6.12 19.48
CA TYR A 37 -6.65 -5.93 18.03
C TYR A 37 -5.50 -5.09 17.45
N ALA A 38 -5.05 -4.03 18.15
CA ALA A 38 -3.93 -3.22 17.70
C ALA A 38 -2.67 -4.09 17.49
N ARG A 39 -2.33 -4.94 18.45
CA ARG A 39 -1.19 -5.87 18.36
C ARG A 39 -1.28 -6.78 17.12
N VAL A 40 -2.46 -7.30 16.81
CA VAL A 40 -2.71 -8.14 15.62
C VAL A 40 -2.37 -7.38 14.35
N LEU A 41 -2.87 -6.15 14.21
CA LEU A 41 -2.58 -5.30 13.04
C LEU A 41 -1.08 -5.03 12.89
N GLU A 42 -0.39 -4.74 14.01
CA GLU A 42 1.02 -4.39 13.99
C GLU A 42 1.93 -5.59 13.69
N LEU A 43 1.66 -6.75 14.29
CA LEU A 43 2.40 -7.99 14.01
C LEU A 43 2.15 -8.48 12.57
N ALA A 44 0.96 -8.29 12.02
CA ALA A 44 0.67 -8.59 10.62
C ALA A 44 1.56 -7.76 9.66
N GLU A 45 1.74 -6.46 9.94
CA GLU A 45 2.67 -5.60 9.16
C GLU A 45 4.14 -6.04 9.32
N VAL A 46 4.55 -6.45 10.52
CA VAL A 46 5.90 -6.99 10.75
C VAL A 46 6.11 -8.27 9.93
N ALA A 47 5.12 -9.15 9.88
CA ALA A 47 5.21 -10.40 9.13
C ALA A 47 5.32 -10.16 7.62
N GLU A 48 4.52 -9.24 7.06
CA GLU A 48 4.68 -8.78 5.68
C GLU A 48 6.08 -8.22 5.42
N GLY A 49 6.59 -7.40 6.34
CA GLY A 49 7.95 -6.87 6.30
C GLY A 49 9.02 -7.97 6.25
N LEU A 50 8.86 -9.05 7.03
CA LEU A 50 9.75 -10.21 7.00
C LEU A 50 9.77 -10.88 5.61
N HIS A 51 8.62 -11.04 4.96
CA HIS A 51 8.58 -11.55 3.58
C HIS A 51 9.34 -10.66 2.61
N HIS A 52 9.07 -9.36 2.64
CA HIS A 52 9.68 -8.40 1.72
C HIS A 52 11.16 -8.10 2.01
N THR A 53 11.68 -8.51 3.16
CA THR A 53 13.10 -8.41 3.53
C THR A 53 13.88 -9.73 3.34
N GLY A 54 13.24 -10.76 2.77
CA GLY A 54 13.89 -12.04 2.46
C GLY A 54 13.93 -13.03 3.62
N ARG A 55 13.04 -12.90 4.60
CA ARG A 55 12.87 -13.80 5.76
C ARG A 55 11.48 -14.45 5.78
N PRO A 56 11.04 -15.12 4.68
CA PRO A 56 9.68 -15.61 4.56
C PRO A 56 9.32 -16.71 5.58
N ALA A 57 10.28 -17.54 6.01
CA ALA A 57 10.01 -18.58 7.01
C ALA A 57 9.59 -17.99 8.37
N GLU A 58 10.27 -16.92 8.80
CA GLU A 58 9.95 -16.20 10.03
C GLU A 58 8.65 -15.39 9.87
N GLY A 59 8.42 -14.81 8.68
CA GLY A 59 7.16 -14.17 8.34
C GLY A 59 5.97 -15.12 8.41
N ASP A 60 6.12 -16.35 7.90
CA ASP A 60 5.09 -17.39 7.95
C ASP A 60 4.80 -17.86 9.37
N GLU A 61 5.83 -17.99 10.20
CA GLU A 61 5.67 -18.30 11.62
C GLU A 61 4.92 -17.21 12.36
N LEU A 62 5.29 -15.95 12.11
CA LEU A 62 4.60 -14.81 12.70
C LEU A 62 3.15 -14.71 12.21
N LEU A 63 2.87 -14.91 10.93
CA LEU A 63 1.48 -14.91 10.41
C LEU A 63 0.63 -16.01 11.04
N ARG A 64 1.18 -17.22 11.24
CA ARG A 64 0.46 -18.29 11.97
C ARG A 64 0.15 -17.89 13.41
N ARG A 65 1.07 -17.20 14.09
CA ARG A 65 0.84 -16.65 15.42
C ARG A 65 -0.26 -15.58 15.40
N VAL A 66 -0.17 -14.62 14.48
CA VAL A 66 -1.18 -13.57 14.32
C VAL A 66 -2.56 -14.15 14.02
N LEU A 67 -2.65 -15.14 13.13
CA LEU A 67 -3.90 -15.85 12.83
C LEU A 67 -4.51 -16.50 14.08
N HIS A 68 -3.68 -17.15 14.91
CA HIS A 68 -4.15 -17.70 16.17
C HIS A 68 -4.61 -16.60 17.14
N GLU A 69 -3.83 -15.52 17.30
CA GLU A 69 -4.19 -14.38 18.14
C GLU A 69 -5.53 -13.75 17.69
N SER A 70 -5.73 -13.53 16.39
CA SER A 70 -6.99 -13.04 15.80
C SER A 70 -8.17 -13.91 16.22
N ARG A 71 -8.07 -15.24 16.09
CA ARG A 71 -9.12 -16.19 16.48
C ARG A 71 -9.48 -16.09 17.97
N THR A 72 -8.53 -15.71 18.82
CA THR A 72 -8.73 -15.60 20.28
C THR A 72 -9.16 -14.21 20.77
N LEU A 73 -9.30 -13.23 19.88
CA LEU A 73 -9.80 -11.89 20.25
C LEU A 73 -11.17 -12.00 20.91
N ALA A 74 -11.38 -11.19 21.95
CA ALA A 74 -12.59 -11.26 22.77
C ALA A 74 -13.82 -10.75 22.00
N ASP A 75 -13.65 -9.67 21.25
CA ASP A 75 -14.70 -9.10 20.41
C ASP A 75 -14.83 -9.89 19.10
N PRO A 76 -16.03 -10.40 18.75
CA PRO A 76 -16.24 -11.10 17.48
C PRO A 76 -16.00 -10.25 16.24
N GLY A 77 -16.25 -8.94 16.30
CA GLY A 77 -15.99 -8.02 15.19
C GLY A 77 -14.48 -7.86 14.94
N GLU A 78 -13.71 -7.63 16.01
CA GLU A 78 -12.24 -7.61 15.94
C GLU A 78 -11.67 -8.95 15.45
N ARG A 79 -12.33 -10.08 15.77
CA ARG A 79 -11.95 -11.39 15.23
C ARG A 79 -12.10 -11.43 13.71
N SER A 80 -13.26 -11.04 13.16
CA SER A 80 -13.50 -10.98 11.72
C SER A 80 -12.50 -10.06 11.01
N GLU A 81 -12.32 -8.85 11.52
CA GLU A 81 -11.40 -7.85 10.94
C GLU A 81 -9.93 -8.28 11.07
N GLY A 82 -9.57 -8.95 12.17
CA GLY A 82 -8.25 -9.56 12.34
C GLY A 82 -7.97 -10.68 11.32
N LEU A 83 -8.96 -11.53 11.04
CA LEU A 83 -8.86 -12.57 10.01
C LEU A 83 -8.74 -11.99 8.60
N GLU A 84 -9.54 -10.95 8.30
CA GLU A 84 -9.41 -10.19 7.05
C GLU A 84 -8.01 -9.61 6.91
N ARG A 85 -7.48 -8.96 7.95
CA ARG A 85 -6.13 -8.40 7.91
C ARG A 85 -5.05 -9.44 7.60
N VAL A 86 -5.16 -10.63 8.20
CA VAL A 86 -4.26 -11.76 7.91
C VAL A 86 -4.41 -12.20 6.46
N ALA A 87 -5.64 -12.28 5.93
CA ALA A 87 -5.89 -12.61 4.54
C ALA A 87 -5.28 -11.58 3.57
N GLU A 88 -5.43 -10.29 3.86
CA GLU A 88 -4.80 -9.22 3.08
C GLU A 88 -3.28 -9.33 3.04
N VAL A 89 -2.64 -9.68 4.17
CA VAL A 89 -1.19 -9.89 4.20
C VAL A 89 -0.84 -11.09 3.32
N PHE A 90 -1.54 -12.23 3.49
CA PHE A 90 -1.34 -13.41 2.63
C PHE A 90 -1.46 -13.08 1.14
N GLY A 91 -2.48 -12.31 0.75
CA GLY A 91 -2.67 -11.84 -0.61
C GLY A 91 -1.49 -11.00 -1.11
N ARG A 92 -1.00 -10.04 -0.31
CA ARG A 92 0.12 -9.15 -0.66
C ARG A 92 1.46 -9.88 -0.77
N ILE A 93 1.67 -10.95 -0.01
CA ILE A 93 2.88 -11.79 -0.10
C ILE A 93 2.73 -12.92 -1.14
N GLY A 94 1.65 -12.94 -1.92
CA GLY A 94 1.45 -13.91 -3.01
C GLY A 94 1.07 -15.31 -2.55
N LYS A 95 0.36 -15.43 -1.42
CA LYS A 95 -0.09 -16.70 -0.84
C LYS A 95 -1.64 -16.78 -0.78
N PRO A 96 -2.31 -16.92 -1.93
CA PRO A 96 -3.77 -16.90 -2.00
C PRO A 96 -4.42 -18.01 -1.17
N ASP A 97 -3.80 -19.19 -1.05
CA ASP A 97 -4.34 -20.30 -0.26
C ASP A 97 -4.50 -19.94 1.23
N GLY A 98 -3.53 -19.22 1.80
CA GLY A 98 -3.59 -18.75 3.19
C GLY A 98 -4.66 -17.67 3.37
N ALA A 99 -4.84 -16.79 2.39
CA ALA A 99 -5.93 -15.82 2.40
C ALA A 99 -7.30 -16.51 2.32
N ALA A 100 -7.43 -17.54 1.49
CA ALA A 100 -8.66 -18.32 1.36
C ALA A 100 -8.98 -19.12 2.62
N GLU A 101 -7.99 -19.60 3.37
CA GLU A 101 -8.20 -20.22 4.68
C GLU A 101 -8.88 -19.24 5.64
N SER A 102 -8.29 -18.05 5.84
CA SER A 102 -8.86 -17.00 6.67
C SER A 102 -10.26 -16.57 6.20
N ALA A 103 -10.46 -16.44 4.89
CA ALA A 103 -11.74 -16.01 4.31
C ALA A 103 -12.89 -16.97 4.62
N ARG A 104 -12.64 -18.29 4.67
CA ARG A 104 -13.67 -19.29 4.94
C ARG A 104 -14.18 -19.30 6.38
N GLU A 105 -13.42 -18.74 7.31
CA GLU A 105 -13.79 -18.68 8.73
C GLU A 105 -14.70 -17.50 9.06
N ILE A 106 -14.65 -16.41 8.28
CA ILE A 106 -15.39 -15.17 8.57
C ILE A 106 -16.92 -15.34 8.44
N PRO A 107 -17.48 -16.05 7.44
CA PRO A 107 -18.92 -16.23 7.31
C PRO A 107 -19.58 -16.92 8.52
N ASP A 108 -18.88 -17.86 9.16
CA ASP A 108 -19.37 -18.52 10.36
C ASP A 108 -19.53 -17.52 11.53
N LEU A 109 -18.66 -16.49 11.59
CA LEU A 109 -18.76 -15.39 12.55
C LEU A 109 -19.96 -14.49 12.24
N ALA A 110 -20.18 -14.16 10.96
CA ALA A 110 -21.33 -13.38 10.50
C ALA A 110 -22.66 -14.04 10.90
N GLY A 111 -22.75 -15.36 10.82
CA GLY A 111 -23.94 -16.12 11.24
C GLY A 111 -24.27 -16.00 12.73
N THR A 112 -23.28 -15.66 13.56
CA THR A 112 -23.42 -15.52 15.02
C THR A 112 -23.63 -14.08 15.48
N ALA A 113 -23.62 -13.10 14.57
CA ALA A 113 -23.65 -11.69 14.93
C ALA A 113 -25.00 -11.21 15.48
N ASP A 114 -24.94 -10.50 16.60
CA ASP A 114 -26.11 -10.04 17.37
C ASP A 114 -26.92 -8.91 16.70
N SER A 115 -26.41 -8.30 15.62
CA SER A 115 -27.10 -7.22 14.92
C SER A 115 -26.98 -7.31 13.40
N PRO A 116 -27.98 -6.80 12.64
CA PRO A 116 -27.89 -6.72 11.18
C PRO A 116 -26.71 -5.88 10.69
N SER A 117 -26.37 -4.81 11.40
CA SER A 117 -25.22 -3.97 11.07
C SER A 117 -23.91 -4.74 11.20
N ARG A 118 -23.72 -5.50 12.28
CA ARG A 118 -22.53 -6.34 12.45
C ARG A 118 -22.43 -7.42 11.38
N ARG A 119 -23.55 -8.05 11.00
CA ARG A 119 -23.56 -9.00 9.87
C ARG A 119 -23.04 -8.39 8.58
N ARG A 120 -23.42 -7.15 8.26
CA ARG A 120 -22.90 -6.46 7.07
C ARG A 120 -21.40 -6.22 7.15
N TRP A 121 -20.90 -5.82 8.32
CA TRP A 121 -19.45 -5.66 8.54
C TRP A 121 -18.67 -6.97 8.47
N ASP A 122 -19.22 -8.08 8.96
CA ASP A 122 -18.60 -9.40 8.80
C ASP A 122 -18.62 -9.86 7.33
N THR A 123 -19.70 -9.56 6.59
CA THR A 123 -19.75 -9.79 5.14
C THR A 123 -18.69 -8.97 4.41
N TYR A 124 -18.46 -7.71 4.82
CA TYR A 124 -17.41 -6.86 4.28
C TYR A 124 -16.03 -7.47 4.51
N ALA A 125 -15.74 -7.90 5.75
CA ALA A 125 -14.49 -8.57 6.07
C ALA A 125 -14.29 -9.87 5.26
N ALA A 126 -15.35 -10.65 5.05
CA ALA A 126 -15.31 -11.84 4.21
C ALA A 126 -15.01 -11.50 2.74
N ALA A 127 -15.66 -10.47 2.20
CA ALA A 127 -15.45 -10.01 0.83
C ALA A 127 -14.01 -9.50 0.62
N GLY A 128 -13.46 -8.73 1.56
CA GLY A 128 -12.06 -8.29 1.55
C GLY A 128 -11.08 -9.47 1.59
N ALA A 129 -11.33 -10.47 2.44
CA ALA A 129 -10.50 -11.67 2.53
C ALA A 129 -10.53 -12.54 1.26
N LEU A 130 -11.72 -12.71 0.64
CA LEU A 130 -11.88 -13.40 -0.64
C LEU A 130 -11.16 -12.66 -1.77
N LEU A 131 -11.27 -11.32 -1.79
CA LEU A 131 -10.55 -10.49 -2.75
C LEU A 131 -9.04 -10.61 -2.59
N ALA A 132 -8.55 -10.69 -1.35
CA ALA A 132 -7.14 -10.94 -1.06
C ALA A 132 -6.68 -12.31 -1.59
N ALA A 133 -7.52 -13.34 -1.45
CA ALA A 133 -7.32 -14.67 -2.02
C ALA A 133 -7.37 -14.71 -3.56
N GLY A 134 -7.95 -13.68 -4.19
CA GLY A 134 -8.13 -13.61 -5.64
C GLY A 134 -9.44 -14.23 -6.13
N ASP A 135 -10.34 -14.61 -5.22
CA ASP A 135 -11.67 -15.13 -5.53
C ASP A 135 -12.64 -13.98 -5.84
N ILE A 136 -12.33 -13.20 -6.89
CA ILE A 136 -13.02 -11.94 -7.23
C ILE A 136 -14.52 -12.15 -7.45
N ASP A 137 -14.91 -13.19 -8.19
CA ASP A 137 -16.33 -13.47 -8.47
C ASP A 137 -17.12 -13.79 -7.19
N VAL A 138 -16.51 -14.53 -6.26
CA VAL A 138 -17.14 -14.87 -4.98
C VAL A 138 -17.26 -13.63 -4.11
N ALA A 139 -16.22 -12.79 -4.08
CA ALA A 139 -16.23 -11.54 -3.34
C ALA A 139 -17.32 -10.58 -3.88
N LEU A 140 -17.44 -10.44 -5.21
CA LEU A 140 -18.50 -9.65 -5.85
C LEU A 140 -19.90 -10.19 -5.55
N GLY A 141 -20.05 -11.51 -5.39
CA GLY A 141 -21.31 -12.12 -4.95
C GLY A 141 -21.78 -11.70 -3.55
N LEU A 142 -20.93 -11.06 -2.75
CA LEU A 142 -21.26 -10.55 -1.42
C LEU A 142 -21.63 -9.06 -1.41
N GLU A 143 -21.58 -8.37 -2.56
CA GLU A 143 -21.75 -6.91 -2.67
C GLU A 143 -23.06 -6.41 -2.04
N ASP A 144 -24.19 -7.07 -2.31
CA ASP A 144 -25.51 -6.68 -1.77
C ASP A 144 -25.57 -6.75 -0.23
N GLY A 145 -24.67 -7.52 0.38
CA GLY A 145 -24.56 -7.73 1.81
C GLY A 145 -23.63 -6.76 2.54
N LEU A 146 -22.95 -5.86 1.83
CA LEU A 146 -22.00 -4.91 2.41
C LEU A 146 -22.71 -3.73 3.11
N PRO A 147 -22.04 -2.99 4.00
CA PRO A 147 -22.51 -1.66 4.42
C PRO A 147 -22.64 -0.75 3.19
N GLU A 148 -23.73 0.04 3.12
CA GLU A 148 -24.04 0.90 1.96
C GLU A 148 -22.89 1.87 1.64
N ASP A 149 -22.28 2.46 2.67
CA ASP A 149 -21.17 3.41 2.53
C ASP A 149 -19.83 2.76 2.15
N GLU A 150 -19.73 1.42 2.18
CA GLU A 150 -18.48 0.67 1.94
C GLU A 150 -18.48 -0.09 0.60
N ALA A 151 -19.62 -0.16 -0.09
CA ALA A 151 -19.73 -0.85 -1.38
C ALA A 151 -18.79 -0.23 -2.44
N ASP A 152 -18.76 1.10 -2.54
CA ASP A 152 -17.90 1.82 -3.47
C ASP A 152 -16.41 1.56 -3.18
N GLU A 153 -16.01 1.57 -1.90
CA GLU A 153 -14.61 1.29 -1.51
C GLU A 153 -14.20 -0.15 -1.83
N PHE A 154 -15.10 -1.09 -1.58
CA PHE A 154 -14.90 -2.49 -1.96
C PHE A 154 -14.71 -2.62 -3.48
N LEU A 155 -15.53 -1.96 -4.29
CA LEU A 155 -15.43 -2.02 -5.75
C LEU A 155 -14.20 -1.30 -6.30
N THR A 156 -13.80 -0.17 -5.70
CA THR A 156 -12.50 0.44 -5.96
C THR A 156 -11.37 -0.57 -5.71
N SER A 157 -11.45 -1.37 -4.63
CA SER A 157 -10.47 -2.41 -4.31
C SER A 157 -10.48 -3.57 -5.31
N VAL A 158 -11.66 -3.97 -5.78
CA VAL A 158 -11.81 -4.97 -6.88
C VAL A 158 -11.14 -4.46 -8.15
N VAL A 159 -11.39 -3.22 -8.55
CA VAL A 159 -10.76 -2.58 -9.72
C VAL A 159 -9.24 -2.61 -9.60
N LYS A 160 -8.70 -2.21 -8.44
CA LYS A 160 -7.27 -2.26 -8.19
C LYS A 160 -6.70 -3.68 -8.34
N LYS A 161 -7.39 -4.69 -7.80
CA LYS A 161 -6.98 -6.10 -7.90
C LYS A 161 -6.97 -6.59 -9.35
N LEU A 162 -8.00 -6.23 -10.12
CA LEU A 162 -8.11 -6.57 -11.55
C LEU A 162 -6.98 -5.90 -12.36
N VAL A 163 -6.70 -4.63 -12.09
CA VAL A 163 -5.57 -3.91 -12.69
C VAL A 163 -4.23 -4.57 -12.34
N ASP A 164 -4.01 -4.95 -11.08
CA ASP A 164 -2.80 -5.64 -10.64
C ASP A 164 -2.64 -7.02 -11.31
N ALA A 165 -3.76 -7.69 -11.64
CA ALA A 165 -3.79 -8.94 -12.40
C ALA A 165 -3.66 -8.72 -13.93
N GLY A 166 -3.72 -7.48 -14.41
CA GLY A 166 -3.65 -7.12 -15.83
C GLY A 166 -4.98 -7.20 -16.57
N ASP A 167 -6.11 -7.46 -15.89
CA ASP A 167 -7.44 -7.51 -16.49
C ASP A 167 -8.10 -6.13 -16.53
N LEU A 168 -7.59 -5.27 -17.42
CA LEU A 168 -8.09 -3.91 -17.58
C LEU A 168 -9.53 -3.86 -18.11
N ALA A 169 -9.95 -4.88 -18.86
CA ALA A 169 -11.30 -4.95 -19.41
C ALA A 169 -12.34 -5.23 -18.32
N ALA A 170 -12.07 -6.20 -17.43
CA ALA A 170 -12.93 -6.43 -16.28
C ALA A 170 -12.97 -5.22 -15.34
N ALA A 171 -11.82 -4.57 -15.11
CA ALA A 171 -11.76 -3.34 -14.31
C ALA A 171 -12.65 -2.23 -14.88
N GLU A 172 -12.63 -2.03 -16.20
CA GLU A 172 -13.47 -1.05 -16.89
C GLU A 172 -14.96 -1.38 -16.82
N LEU A 173 -15.35 -2.66 -16.84
CA LEU A 173 -16.74 -3.08 -16.62
C LEU A 173 -17.25 -2.70 -15.22
N ILE A 174 -16.43 -2.89 -14.19
CA ILE A 174 -16.80 -2.48 -12.82
C ILE A 174 -16.94 -0.96 -12.73
N ILE A 175 -16.00 -0.20 -13.30
CA ILE A 175 -16.06 1.27 -13.33
C ILE A 175 -17.33 1.75 -14.03
N ASN A 176 -17.70 1.19 -15.18
CA ASN A 176 -18.89 1.62 -15.91
C ASN A 176 -20.22 1.34 -15.17
N ARG A 177 -20.21 0.42 -14.20
CA ARG A 177 -21.36 0.16 -13.32
C ARG A 177 -21.44 1.17 -12.17
N GLN A 178 -20.30 1.75 -11.79
CA GLN A 178 -20.17 2.72 -10.71
C GLN A 178 -20.21 4.13 -11.31
N GLU A 179 -21.35 4.79 -11.23
CA GLU A 179 -21.42 6.19 -11.63
C GLU A 179 -20.44 7.00 -10.75
N GLU A 180 -19.48 7.71 -11.36
CA GLU A 180 -18.59 8.69 -10.71
C GLU A 180 -17.44 8.17 -9.81
N ASP A 181 -17.06 6.87 -9.84
CA ASP A 181 -15.86 6.40 -9.09
C ASP A 181 -14.53 6.81 -9.77
N GLU A 182 -14.15 8.06 -9.53
CA GLU A 182 -12.91 8.66 -10.01
C GLU A 182 -11.64 8.03 -9.41
N ARG A 183 -11.73 7.33 -8.27
CA ARG A 183 -10.55 6.64 -7.69
C ARG A 183 -10.24 5.40 -8.50
N ALA A 184 -11.26 4.64 -8.88
CA ALA A 184 -11.13 3.49 -9.76
C ALA A 184 -10.57 3.88 -11.14
N LEU A 185 -10.98 5.02 -11.71
CA LEU A 185 -10.37 5.59 -12.93
C LEU A 185 -8.86 5.83 -12.77
N GLY A 186 -8.43 6.32 -11.60
CA GLY A 186 -7.01 6.50 -11.29
C GLY A 186 -6.21 5.21 -11.30
N TYR A 187 -6.77 4.11 -10.77
CA TYR A 187 -6.15 2.79 -10.85
C TYR A 187 -6.11 2.26 -12.28
N LEU A 188 -7.19 2.42 -13.06
CA LEU A 188 -7.24 2.04 -14.47
C LEU A 188 -6.19 2.81 -15.30
N ALA A 189 -6.02 4.12 -15.03
CA ALA A 189 -4.98 4.93 -15.66
C ALA A 189 -3.57 4.42 -15.34
N ALA A 190 -3.32 4.03 -14.09
CA ALA A 190 -2.04 3.42 -13.71
C ALA A 190 -1.83 2.06 -14.38
N GLY A 191 -2.89 1.27 -14.54
CA GLY A 191 -2.89 0.02 -15.31
C GLY A 191 -2.54 0.23 -16.79
N ALA A 192 -3.23 1.16 -17.46
CA ALA A 192 -2.93 1.54 -18.85
C ALA A 192 -1.49 2.06 -19.02
N ALA A 193 -0.94 2.77 -18.02
CA ALA A 193 0.45 3.19 -18.06
C ALA A 193 1.45 2.02 -18.06
N THR A 194 1.09 0.85 -17.53
CA THR A 194 1.94 -0.36 -17.58
C THR A 194 2.04 -0.97 -18.98
N THR A 195 1.11 -0.65 -19.89
CA THR A 195 1.17 -1.08 -21.30
C THR A 195 1.87 -0.04 -22.19
N GLY A 196 2.22 1.13 -21.64
CA GLY A 196 2.84 2.23 -22.38
C GLY A 196 1.86 3.06 -23.22
N ASP A 197 0.54 2.85 -23.08
CA ASP A 197 -0.47 3.62 -23.79
C ASP A 197 -0.66 5.02 -23.16
N VAL A 198 0.25 5.94 -23.52
CA VAL A 198 0.22 7.32 -23.02
C VAL A 198 -1.05 8.07 -23.43
N ALA A 199 -1.65 7.73 -24.58
CA ALA A 199 -2.87 8.37 -25.04
C ALA A 199 -4.08 7.96 -24.18
N ARG A 200 -4.22 6.66 -23.88
CA ARG A 200 -5.27 6.18 -22.97
C ARG A 200 -5.08 6.71 -21.56
N VAL A 201 -3.84 6.79 -21.07
CA VAL A 201 -3.52 7.41 -19.77
C VAL A 201 -4.01 8.85 -19.71
N ALA A 202 -3.74 9.67 -20.74
CA ALA A 202 -4.17 11.05 -20.77
C ALA A 202 -5.71 11.16 -20.75
N ALA A 203 -6.39 10.37 -21.58
CA ALA A 203 -7.86 10.34 -21.60
C ALA A 203 -8.46 9.96 -20.23
N LEU A 204 -7.95 8.90 -19.59
CA LEU A 204 -8.44 8.46 -18.28
C LEU A 204 -8.20 9.51 -17.17
N LEU A 205 -7.06 10.21 -17.21
CA LEU A 205 -6.80 11.29 -16.26
C LEU A 205 -7.69 12.52 -16.52
N GLU A 206 -8.05 12.79 -17.77
CA GLU A 206 -9.00 13.86 -18.14
C GLU A 206 -10.43 13.52 -17.68
N GLU A 207 -10.84 12.25 -17.75
CA GLU A 207 -12.14 11.76 -17.26
C GLU A 207 -12.33 12.00 -15.74
N ILE A 208 -11.25 11.96 -14.96
CA ILE A 208 -11.28 12.35 -13.54
C ILE A 208 -11.51 13.86 -13.45
N SER A 209 -12.75 14.27 -13.21
CA SER A 209 -13.17 15.68 -13.24
C SER A 209 -12.63 16.44 -12.02
N THR A 210 -12.61 15.81 -10.84
CA THR A 210 -12.11 16.43 -9.61
C THR A 210 -10.58 16.61 -9.65
N PRO A 211 -10.05 17.85 -9.64
CA PRO A 211 -8.61 18.09 -9.78
C PRO A 211 -7.75 17.43 -8.69
N VAL A 212 -8.22 17.44 -7.44
CA VAL A 212 -7.50 16.83 -6.32
C VAL A 212 -7.38 15.31 -6.48
N ARG A 213 -8.43 14.65 -6.96
CA ARG A 213 -8.41 13.19 -7.22
C ARG A 213 -7.51 12.85 -8.41
N ARG A 214 -7.50 13.68 -9.46
CA ARG A 214 -6.58 13.55 -10.60
C ARG A 214 -5.12 13.66 -10.15
N GLU A 215 -4.80 14.65 -9.32
CA GLU A 215 -3.45 14.79 -8.77
C GLU A 215 -3.07 13.61 -7.87
N ALA A 216 -4.03 13.06 -7.10
CA ALA A 216 -3.78 11.90 -6.24
C ALA A 216 -3.48 10.61 -7.02
N ALA A 217 -4.06 10.42 -8.21
CA ALA A 217 -3.82 9.26 -9.07
C ALA A 217 -2.48 9.33 -9.83
N THR A 218 -2.05 10.54 -10.20
CA THR A 218 -0.89 10.78 -11.07
C THR A 218 0.43 10.12 -10.60
N PRO A 219 0.82 10.09 -9.31
CA PRO A 219 2.06 9.44 -8.90
C PRO A 219 2.13 7.95 -9.24
N ALA A 220 1.01 7.23 -9.18
CA ALA A 220 0.97 5.82 -9.57
C ALA A 220 1.16 5.64 -11.08
N VAL A 221 0.52 6.50 -11.88
CA VAL A 221 0.69 6.58 -13.34
C VAL A 221 2.15 6.88 -13.70
N VAL A 222 2.76 7.89 -13.06
CA VAL A 222 4.17 8.26 -13.26
C VAL A 222 5.09 7.07 -12.96
N LYS A 223 4.87 6.37 -11.84
CA LYS A 223 5.64 5.17 -11.47
C LYS A 223 5.50 4.06 -12.52
N ALA A 224 4.30 3.83 -13.05
CA ALA A 224 4.04 2.86 -14.10
C ALA A 224 4.73 3.24 -15.43
N LEU A 225 4.59 4.50 -15.87
CA LEU A 225 5.27 5.01 -17.08
C LEU A 225 6.80 4.90 -16.99
N CYS A 226 7.37 5.14 -15.80
CA CYS A 226 8.79 4.95 -15.56
C CYS A 226 9.26 3.51 -15.77
N ARG A 227 8.44 2.50 -15.42
CA ARG A 227 8.77 1.07 -15.60
C ARG A 227 8.83 0.68 -17.07
N VAL A 228 7.99 1.26 -17.91
CA VAL A 228 7.98 1.01 -19.37
C VAL A 228 8.90 1.95 -20.15
N GLY A 229 9.65 2.82 -19.46
CA GLY A 229 10.61 3.72 -20.09
C GLY A 229 10.02 4.99 -20.72
N ALA A 230 8.73 5.29 -20.50
CA ALA A 230 8.05 6.49 -20.99
C ALA A 230 8.41 7.76 -20.17
N ARG A 231 9.72 8.04 -20.08
CA ARG A 231 10.30 9.06 -19.17
C ARG A 231 9.80 10.48 -19.43
N THR A 232 9.62 10.86 -20.69
CA THR A 232 9.16 12.22 -21.05
C THR A 232 7.73 12.44 -20.59
N ALA A 233 6.84 11.47 -20.81
CA ALA A 233 5.45 11.53 -20.36
C ALA A 233 5.36 11.52 -18.82
N ALA A 234 6.15 10.66 -18.16
CA ALA A 234 6.24 10.61 -16.70
C ALA A 234 6.67 11.97 -16.11
N ARG A 235 7.69 12.62 -16.70
CA ARG A 235 8.17 13.94 -16.27
C ARG A 235 7.14 15.03 -16.50
N ALA A 236 6.51 15.05 -17.68
CA ALA A 236 5.46 16.02 -17.99
C ALA A 236 4.31 15.96 -16.97
N LEU A 237 3.82 14.77 -16.64
CA LEU A 237 2.78 14.58 -15.61
C LEU A 237 3.25 15.00 -14.21
N ALA A 238 4.48 14.70 -13.83
CA ALA A 238 5.02 15.13 -12.55
C ALA A 238 5.11 16.67 -12.45
N ASP A 239 5.42 17.35 -13.56
CA ASP A 239 5.56 18.80 -13.61
C ASP A 239 4.22 19.54 -13.50
N THR A 240 3.10 18.92 -13.90
CA THR A 240 1.75 19.47 -13.76
C THR A 240 1.21 19.44 -12.33
N LEU A 241 1.79 18.62 -11.44
CA LEU A 241 1.32 18.49 -10.06
C LEU A 241 1.58 19.77 -9.27
N THR A 242 0.56 20.25 -8.58
CA THR A 242 0.66 21.45 -7.74
C THR A 242 0.74 21.11 -6.25
N MET A 243 0.11 20.00 -5.84
CA MET A 243 0.10 19.54 -4.45
C MET A 243 1.46 18.92 -4.08
N PRO A 244 2.16 19.47 -3.06
CA PRO A 244 3.51 19.02 -2.70
C PRO A 244 3.60 17.53 -2.36
N GLU A 245 2.57 16.97 -1.72
CA GLU A 245 2.48 15.55 -1.34
C GLU A 245 2.37 14.59 -2.54
N HIS A 246 1.82 15.03 -3.66
CA HIS A 246 1.74 14.24 -4.89
C HIS A 246 3.02 14.43 -5.71
N ARG A 247 3.53 15.67 -5.76
CA ARG A 247 4.74 16.02 -6.52
C ARG A 247 6.00 15.32 -5.99
N VAL A 248 6.18 15.22 -4.67
CA VAL A 248 7.30 14.47 -4.08
C VAL A 248 7.29 13.00 -4.51
N LYS A 249 6.12 12.35 -4.49
CA LYS A 249 5.97 10.94 -4.87
C LYS A 249 6.26 10.71 -6.34
N ALA A 250 5.72 11.57 -7.22
CA ALA A 250 5.94 11.48 -8.66
C ALA A 250 7.42 11.68 -9.04
N LEU A 251 8.06 12.73 -8.50
CA LEU A 251 9.48 13.00 -8.77
C LEU A 251 10.39 11.91 -8.20
N ALA A 252 10.11 11.40 -7.00
CA ALA A 252 10.87 10.29 -6.42
C ALA A 252 10.72 9.01 -7.27
N ALA A 253 9.52 8.74 -7.80
CA ALA A 253 9.30 7.60 -8.70
C ALA A 253 10.10 7.73 -10.01
N ILE A 254 10.35 8.95 -10.50
CA ILE A 254 11.25 9.22 -11.63
C ILE A 254 12.73 9.01 -11.22
N ALA A 255 13.11 9.41 -10.01
CA ALA A 255 14.49 9.27 -9.52
C ALA A 255 14.89 7.80 -9.36
N GLN A 256 13.99 6.95 -8.84
CA GLN A 256 14.26 5.56 -8.50
C GLN A 256 14.89 4.74 -9.65
N PRO A 257 14.33 4.66 -10.87
CA PRO A 257 14.91 3.89 -11.96
C PRO A 257 16.21 4.50 -12.53
N LEU A 258 16.53 5.75 -12.21
CA LEU A 258 17.84 6.33 -12.55
C LEU A 258 18.96 5.79 -11.64
N GLY A 259 18.61 5.27 -10.46
CA GLY A 259 19.53 4.64 -9.54
C GLY A 259 20.54 5.61 -8.92
N PRO A 260 21.66 5.09 -8.37
CA PRO A 260 22.64 5.86 -7.61
C PRO A 260 23.62 6.64 -8.50
N CYS A 261 23.10 7.39 -9.47
CA CYS A 261 23.88 8.27 -10.34
C CYS A 261 23.64 9.76 -9.98
N PRO A 262 24.50 10.69 -10.46
CA PRO A 262 24.30 12.12 -10.24
C PRO A 262 22.90 12.60 -10.67
N GLN A 263 22.37 12.10 -11.79
CA GLN A 263 21.06 12.47 -12.30
C GLN A 263 19.93 12.00 -11.37
N GLY A 264 19.97 10.74 -10.92
CA GLY A 264 18.99 10.20 -9.96
C GLY A 264 19.00 10.99 -8.65
N ARG A 265 20.18 11.32 -8.14
CA ARG A 265 20.35 12.13 -6.92
C ARG A 265 19.79 13.54 -7.08
N LEU A 266 20.00 14.18 -8.23
CA LEU A 266 19.45 15.51 -8.51
C LEU A 266 17.91 15.50 -8.51
N VAL A 267 17.29 14.52 -9.18
CA VAL A 267 15.83 14.39 -9.19
C VAL A 267 15.29 14.05 -7.80
N LEU A 268 16.00 13.24 -7.01
CA LEU A 268 15.61 12.97 -5.62
C LEU A 268 15.68 14.23 -4.75
N VAL A 269 16.75 15.02 -4.87
CA VAL A 269 16.87 16.31 -4.16
C VAL A 269 15.74 17.25 -4.58
N GLU A 270 15.39 17.28 -5.86
CA GLU A 270 14.22 18.02 -6.36
C GLU A 270 12.93 17.53 -5.70
N ALA A 271 12.70 16.21 -5.64
CA ALA A 271 11.53 15.61 -5.01
C ALA A 271 11.41 16.02 -3.53
N LEU A 272 12.50 15.92 -2.77
CA LEU A 272 12.53 16.21 -1.33
C LEU A 272 12.34 17.71 -1.00
N ARG A 273 12.36 18.60 -1.99
CA ARG A 273 11.92 20.00 -1.80
C ARG A 273 10.41 20.13 -1.65
N TRP A 274 9.65 19.15 -2.14
CA TRP A 274 8.19 19.15 -2.13
C TRP A 274 7.59 18.35 -0.97
N GLY A 275 8.35 17.48 -0.31
CA GLY A 275 7.78 16.72 0.78
C GLY A 275 8.79 15.95 1.64
N PRO A 276 8.32 15.45 2.78
CA PRO A 276 9.13 14.70 3.74
C PRO A 276 9.58 13.34 3.17
N TRP A 277 10.78 12.90 3.57
CA TRP A 277 11.41 11.67 3.09
C TRP A 277 10.63 10.42 3.47
N GLU A 278 9.86 10.48 4.56
CA GLU A 278 9.01 9.42 5.10
C GLU A 278 7.96 8.94 4.08
N GLN A 279 7.66 9.74 3.06
CA GLN A 279 6.74 9.38 1.99
C GLN A 279 7.36 8.54 0.88
N VAL A 280 8.68 8.53 0.74
CA VAL A 280 9.40 7.93 -0.40
C VAL A 280 10.64 7.10 0.00
N PRO A 281 10.59 6.26 1.06
CA PRO A 281 11.76 5.53 1.54
C PRO A 281 12.29 4.51 0.52
N GLU A 282 11.42 3.91 -0.30
CA GLU A 282 11.84 2.94 -1.33
C GLU A 282 12.60 3.61 -2.48
N GLU A 283 12.12 4.76 -2.92
CA GLU A 283 12.75 5.56 -3.96
C GLU A 283 14.10 6.10 -3.48
N ILE A 284 14.20 6.53 -2.21
CA ILE A 284 15.47 6.93 -1.60
C ILE A 284 16.46 5.77 -1.57
N ALA A 285 16.04 4.58 -1.13
CA ALA A 285 16.91 3.41 -1.11
C ALA A 285 17.44 3.01 -2.50
N GLY A 286 16.68 3.28 -3.56
CA GLY A 286 17.12 3.05 -4.94
C GLY A 286 18.20 4.04 -5.42
N VAL A 287 18.27 5.24 -4.84
CA VAL A 287 19.11 6.35 -5.34
C VAL A 287 20.30 6.65 -4.41
N VAL A 288 20.11 6.54 -3.10
CA VAL A 288 21.15 6.74 -2.06
C VAL A 288 21.05 5.65 -0.99
N PRO A 289 21.26 4.37 -1.35
CA PRO A 289 21.21 3.27 -0.39
C PRO A 289 22.11 3.50 0.82
N GLU A 290 23.25 4.16 0.65
CA GLU A 290 24.19 4.46 1.74
C GLU A 290 23.61 5.32 2.88
N HIS A 291 22.46 6.00 2.66
CA HIS A 291 21.84 6.86 3.67
C HIS A 291 20.71 6.17 4.47
N MET A 292 20.41 4.89 4.21
CA MET A 292 19.30 4.20 4.88
C MET A 292 19.46 4.11 6.39
N SER A 293 20.67 3.83 6.89
CA SER A 293 20.93 3.82 8.35
C SER A 293 20.75 5.20 8.99
N LEU A 294 21.01 6.28 8.26
CA LEU A 294 20.75 7.64 8.76
C LEU A 294 19.25 7.89 8.90
N LEU A 295 18.46 7.51 7.89
CA LEU A 295 16.99 7.62 7.96
C LEU A 295 16.39 6.74 9.07
N ALA A 296 16.92 5.53 9.26
CA ALA A 296 16.53 4.66 10.36
C ALA A 296 16.77 5.29 11.75
N GLY A 297 17.84 6.07 11.89
CA GLY A 297 18.14 6.82 13.12
C GLY A 297 17.19 8.01 13.36
N LEU A 298 16.54 8.54 12.32
CA LEU A 298 15.57 9.63 12.43
C LEU A 298 14.18 9.16 12.87
N VAL A 299 13.89 7.86 12.78
CA VAL A 299 12.61 7.33 13.27
C VAL A 299 12.65 7.28 14.80
N PRO A 300 11.77 8.04 15.50
CA PRO A 300 11.73 8.08 16.95
C PRO A 300 11.57 6.67 17.54
N ALA A 301 12.15 6.46 18.72
CA ALA A 301 11.99 5.20 19.46
C ALA A 301 10.58 5.02 20.05
N GLU A 302 9.80 6.09 20.18
CA GLU A 302 8.51 6.08 20.86
C GLU A 302 7.43 6.68 19.94
N GLY A 303 6.36 5.93 19.71
CA GLY A 303 5.20 6.41 18.97
C GLY A 303 4.33 7.32 19.83
N TYR A 304 4.54 8.63 19.78
CA TYR A 304 3.54 9.69 20.06
C TYR A 304 4.09 11.01 19.43
N GLY A 305 3.27 11.76 18.67
CA GLY A 305 3.68 12.78 17.67
C GLY A 305 4.18 14.15 18.22
N PRO A 306 4.12 15.29 17.46
CA PRO A 306 3.75 15.53 16.05
C PRO A 306 4.92 16.04 15.16
N ARG A 307 4.69 15.94 13.83
CA ARG A 307 5.37 16.59 12.68
C ARG A 307 6.74 17.23 12.96
N SER A 308 7.79 16.59 12.47
CA SER A 308 9.12 17.16 12.24
C SER A 308 9.03 18.41 11.35
N LYS A 309 8.86 19.56 12.00
CA LYS A 309 9.32 20.83 11.45
C LYS A 309 10.85 20.79 11.42
N ILE A 310 11.38 21.02 10.22
CA ILE A 310 12.72 21.54 9.93
C ILE A 310 13.86 20.52 10.08
N ILE A 311 14.33 20.04 8.93
CA ILE A 311 15.77 19.92 8.69
C ILE A 311 16.08 20.75 7.44
N ARG A 312 16.38 22.04 7.64
CA ARG A 312 17.29 22.80 6.77
C ARG A 312 18.60 22.90 7.53
N PRO A 313 19.64 22.20 7.08
CA PRO A 313 20.79 22.88 6.46
C PRO A 313 21.20 22.08 5.19
N TRP A 314 21.64 22.62 4.07
CA TRP A 314 22.92 23.29 3.82
C TRP A 314 22.87 23.84 2.38
N ILE A 315 22.77 25.16 2.19
CA ILE A 315 23.34 25.88 1.04
C ILE A 315 23.67 27.27 1.57
N THR A 316 24.86 27.42 2.14
CA THR A 316 25.50 28.73 2.24
C THR A 316 26.26 28.96 0.95
N VAL A 317 25.93 30.09 0.34
CA VAL A 317 26.47 30.64 -0.90
C VAL A 317 27.98 30.81 -0.80
N GLY A 318 28.69 30.34 -1.82
CA GLY A 318 29.93 30.92 -2.32
C GLY A 318 29.66 31.42 -3.73
#